data_AF-A0A2E1GV88-F1
#
_entry.id   AF-A0A2E1GV88-F1
#
_cell.length_a   1.000
_cell.length_b   1.000
_cell.length_c   1.000
_cell.angle_alpha   90.00
_cell.angle_beta   90.00
_cell.angle_gamma   90.00
#
_symmetry.space_group_name_H-M   'P 1'
#
loop_
_entity.id
_entity.type
_entity.pdbx_description
1 polymer ?
#
loop_
_entity_poly.entity_id
_entity_poly.type
_entity_poly.pdbx_seq_one_letter_code
_entity_poly.pdbx_strand_id
1 'polypeptide(L)'
;MFNFLKAFGYFLIWGDFYLVLFFIHSIFVSPITVENYFLEYWQVALYLFEWTGALNYLLSNYINWLLTLPAALLFFLRFFFTTLIGLLIIRKINSISAYK
;
A
#
# COMPACT_ATOMS: atom_id res chain seq x y z
N MET A 1 6.36 -22.61 -9.02
CA MET A 1 6.35 -22.03 -7.67
C MET A 1 7.39 -20.92 -7.48
N PHE A 2 8.71 -21.20 -7.57
CA PHE A 2 9.76 -20.21 -7.32
C PHE A 2 9.70 -18.98 -8.24
N ASN A 3 9.48 -19.17 -9.54
CA ASN A 3 9.34 -18.04 -10.49
C ASN A 3 8.13 -17.16 -10.17
N PHE A 4 7.02 -17.76 -9.74
CA PHE A 4 5.83 -17.02 -9.32
C PHE A 4 6.13 -16.18 -8.07
N LEU A 5 6.73 -16.77 -7.03
CA LEU A 5 7.08 -16.04 -5.80
C LEU A 5 8.08 -14.91 -6.08
N LYS A 6 9.04 -15.14 -6.99
CA LYS A 6 9.98 -14.10 -7.42
C LYS A 6 9.26 -12.96 -8.13
N ALA A 7 8.38 -13.27 -9.08
CA ALA A 7 7.57 -12.27 -9.78
C ALA A 7 6.64 -11.51 -8.82
N PHE A 8 6.01 -12.21 -7.87
CA PHE A 8 5.19 -11.60 -6.83
C PHE A 8 6.00 -10.66 -5.91
N GLY A 9 7.20 -11.06 -5.51
CA GLY A 9 8.09 -10.20 -4.75
C GLY A 9 8.46 -8.91 -5.50
N TYR A 10 8.76 -9.01 -6.80
CA TYR A 10 8.99 -7.82 -7.63
C TYR A 10 7.73 -7.00 -7.84
N PHE A 11 6.56 -7.63 -7.97
CA PHE A 11 5.28 -6.94 -8.06
C PHE A 11 5.00 -6.11 -6.80
N LEU A 12 5.30 -6.61 -5.60
CA LEU A 12 5.16 -5.82 -4.37
C LEU A 12 6.11 -4.62 -4.34
N ILE A 13 7.36 -4.78 -4.78
CA ILE A 13 8.33 -3.68 -4.81
C ILE A 13 7.94 -2.61 -5.84
N TRP A 14 7.58 -3.04 -7.06
CA TRP A 14 7.27 -2.11 -8.15
C TRP A 14 5.85 -1.56 -8.09
N GLY A 15 4.90 -2.35 -7.61
CA GLY A 15 3.49 -1.95 -7.49
C GLY A 15 3.30 -0.75 -6.57
N ASP A 16 4.20 -0.57 -5.60
CA ASP A 16 4.15 0.55 -4.65
C ASP A 16 4.98 1.76 -5.07
N PHE A 17 5.57 1.77 -6.27
CA PHE A 17 6.29 2.93 -6.78
C PHE A 17 5.43 4.21 -6.77
N TYR A 18 4.16 4.11 -7.14
CA TYR A 18 3.22 5.23 -7.10
C TYR A 18 2.94 5.73 -5.67
N LEU A 19 3.07 4.88 -4.65
CA LEU A 19 2.88 5.32 -3.27
C LEU A 19 3.98 6.27 -2.81
N VAL A 20 5.18 6.20 -3.38
CA VAL A 20 6.25 7.18 -3.11
C VAL A 20 5.83 8.55 -3.64
N LEU A 21 5.23 8.61 -4.84
CA LEU A 21 4.73 9.85 -5.41
C LEU A 21 3.59 10.44 -4.57
N PHE A 22 2.63 9.60 -4.14
CA PHE A 22 1.54 10.05 -3.28
C PHE A 22 2.01 10.47 -1.89
N PHE A 23 3.00 9.78 -1.32
CA PHE A 23 3.64 10.18 -0.07
C PHE A 23 4.25 11.57 -0.19
N ILE A 24 5.12 11.79 -1.19
CA ILE A 24 5.75 13.08 -1.44
C ILE A 24 4.68 14.15 -1.65
N HIS A 25 3.72 13.90 -2.53
CA HIS A 25 2.63 14.84 -2.81
C HIS A 25 1.85 15.22 -1.54
N SER A 26 1.50 14.23 -0.70
CA SER A 26 0.76 14.44 0.56
C SER A 26 1.51 15.28 1.59
N ILE A 27 2.84 15.40 1.50
CA ILE A 27 3.62 16.30 2.37
C ILE A 27 3.46 17.76 1.93
N PHE A 28 3.32 18.01 0.63
CA PHE A 28 3.26 19.36 0.07
C PHE A 28 1.86 19.97 0.03
N VAL A 29 0.81 19.15 0.05
CA VAL A 29 -0.60 19.62 0.03
C VAL A 29 -1.19 19.88 1.43
N SER A 30 -0.34 20.11 2.44
CA SER A 30 -0.65 20.28 3.87
C SER A 30 -1.02 18.98 4.62
N PRO A 31 -1.01 18.96 5.97
CA PRO A 31 -1.42 17.80 6.74
C PRO A 31 -2.89 17.44 6.47
N ILE A 32 -3.08 16.49 5.57
CA ILE A 32 -4.40 16.05 5.10
C ILE A 32 -4.65 14.60 5.52
N THR A 33 -5.90 14.30 5.87
CA THR A 33 -6.33 12.92 6.14
C THR A 33 -6.38 12.11 4.84
N VAL A 34 -6.34 10.79 4.96
CA VAL A 34 -6.49 9.88 3.81
C VAL A 34 -7.81 10.14 3.09
N GLU A 35 -8.90 10.33 3.83
CA GLU A 35 -10.22 10.65 3.28
C GLU A 35 -10.18 11.89 2.39
N ASN A 36 -9.73 13.03 2.93
CA ASN A 36 -9.68 14.29 2.20
C ASN A 36 -8.71 14.21 1.02
N TYR A 37 -7.57 13.52 1.18
CA TYR A 37 -6.63 13.32 0.09
C TYR A 37 -7.26 12.54 -1.07
N PHE A 38 -8.03 11.48 -0.78
CA PHE A 38 -8.74 10.75 -1.83
C PHE A 38 -9.86 11.58 -2.44
N LEU A 39 -10.64 12.32 -1.64
CA LEU A 39 -11.69 13.22 -2.16
C LEU A 39 -11.14 14.25 -3.16
N GLU A 40 -9.96 14.82 -2.89
CA GLU A 40 -9.37 15.87 -3.71
C GLU A 40 -8.58 15.32 -4.91
N TYR A 41 -7.79 14.27 -4.71
CA TYR A 41 -6.77 13.83 -5.69
C TYR A 41 -6.98 12.43 -6.24
N TRP A 42 -7.77 11.58 -5.59
CA TRP A 42 -7.93 10.17 -6.00
C TRP A 42 -9.26 9.55 -5.56
N GLN A 43 -10.37 10.10 -6.06
CA GLN A 43 -11.72 9.72 -5.61
C GLN A 43 -12.04 8.24 -5.82
N VAL A 44 -11.49 7.64 -6.90
CA VAL A 44 -11.64 6.20 -7.18
C VAL A 44 -11.15 5.35 -6.01
N ALA A 45 -10.07 5.76 -5.32
CA ALA A 45 -9.60 5.02 -4.15
C ALA A 45 -10.63 5.08 -3.02
N LEU A 46 -11.20 6.26 -2.73
CA LEU A 46 -12.22 6.40 -1.69
C LEU A 46 -13.42 5.47 -1.94
N TYR A 47 -13.95 5.46 -3.17
CA TYR A 47 -15.07 4.57 -3.53
C TYR A 47 -14.73 3.08 -3.34
N LEU A 48 -13.48 2.68 -3.60
CA LEU A 48 -13.04 1.30 -3.34
C LEU A 48 -13.00 1.00 -1.83
N PHE A 49 -12.53 1.95 -1.00
CA PHE A 49 -12.54 1.79 0.46
C PHE A 49 -13.97 1.73 1.01
N GLU A 50 -14.87 2.61 0.57
CA GLU A 50 -16.27 2.58 0.98
C GLU A 50 -16.97 1.29 0.56
N TRP A 51 -16.76 0.85 -0.68
CA TRP A 51 -17.34 -0.40 -1.18
C TRP A 51 -16.85 -1.61 -0.39
N THR A 52 -15.55 -1.69 -0.09
CA THR A 52 -15.02 -2.76 0.74
C THR A 52 -15.56 -2.68 2.17
N GLY A 53 -15.65 -1.49 2.75
CA GLY A 53 -16.20 -1.27 4.08
C GLY A 53 -17.66 -1.71 4.21
N ALA A 54 -18.44 -1.56 3.15
CA ALA A 54 -19.85 -1.99 3.11
C ALA A 54 -20.04 -3.51 3.21
N LEU A 55 -18.98 -4.32 3.08
CA LEU A 55 -19.09 -5.77 3.14
C LEU A 55 -19.43 -6.30 4.54
N ASN A 56 -18.93 -5.66 5.61
CA ASN A 56 -19.31 -5.99 7.00
C ASN A 56 -18.85 -4.92 8.01
N TYR A 57 -19.42 -4.98 9.22
CA TYR A 57 -19.17 -4.02 10.30
C TYR A 57 -17.69 -3.92 10.72
N LEU A 58 -16.97 -5.03 10.83
CA LEU A 58 -15.56 -5.00 11.25
C LEU A 58 -14.69 -4.32 10.20
N LEU A 59 -14.94 -4.60 8.92
CA LEU A 59 -14.20 -3.97 7.82
C LEU A 59 -14.52 -2.47 7.73
N SER A 60 -15.80 -2.11 7.89
CA SER A 60 -16.22 -0.70 7.96
C SER A 60 -15.47 0.06 9.04
N ASN A 61 -15.41 -0.48 10.27
CA ASN A 61 -14.67 0.15 11.36
C ASN A 61 -13.16 0.28 11.07
N TYR A 62 -12.56 -0.75 10.49
CA TYR A 62 -11.16 -0.73 10.10
C TYR A 62 -10.88 0.34 9.04
N ILE A 63 -11.74 0.45 8.03
CA ILE A 63 -11.58 1.43 6.96
C ILE A 63 -11.83 2.85 7.46
N ASN A 64 -12.87 3.07 8.25
CA ASN A 64 -13.13 4.37 8.86
C ASN A 64 -11.92 4.83 9.71
N TRP A 65 -11.31 3.91 10.46
CA TRP A 65 -10.07 4.21 11.17
C TRP A 65 -8.92 4.59 10.22
N LEU A 66 -8.69 3.83 9.13
CA LEU A 66 -7.67 4.17 8.13
C LEU A 66 -7.89 5.54 7.48
N LEU A 67 -9.14 5.89 7.17
CA LEU A 67 -9.51 7.14 6.52
C LEU A 67 -9.19 8.37 7.39
N THR A 68 -9.18 8.22 8.72
CA THR A 68 -8.81 9.30 9.65
C THR A 68 -7.30 9.54 9.81
N LEU A 69 -6.45 8.62 9.31
CA LEU A 69 -5.01 8.75 9.44
C LEU A 69 -4.47 9.87 8.52
N PRO A 70 -3.29 10.44 8.84
CA PRO A 70 -2.58 11.30 7.89
C PRO A 70 -2.25 10.53 6.60
N ALA A 71 -2.54 11.12 5.45
CA ALA A 71 -2.30 10.48 4.14
C ALA A 71 -0.84 10.07 3.95
N ALA A 72 0.09 10.96 4.34
CA ALA A 72 1.53 10.69 4.31
C ALA A 72 1.90 9.45 5.13
N LEU A 73 1.31 9.30 6.32
CA LEU A 73 1.56 8.14 7.17
C LEU A 73 1.08 6.85 6.49
N LEU A 74 -0.13 6.85 5.92
CA LEU A 74 -0.68 5.66 5.26
C LEU A 74 0.18 5.24 4.05
N PHE A 75 0.52 6.19 3.17
CA PHE A 75 1.33 5.89 1.99
C PHE A 75 2.72 5.38 2.36
N PHE A 76 3.36 6.00 3.36
CA PHE A 76 4.66 5.55 3.86
C PHE A 76 4.60 4.14 4.44
N LEU A 77 3.66 3.88 5.37
CA LEU A 77 3.55 2.57 6.03
C LEU A 77 3.25 1.49 5.00
N ARG A 78 2.31 1.75 4.08
CA ARG A 78 1.97 0.81 3.02
C ARG A 78 3.21 0.50 2.19
N PHE A 79 3.87 1.51 1.62
CA PHE A 79 5.10 1.34 0.84
C PHE A 79 6.18 0.57 1.60
N PHE A 80 6.44 0.94 2.87
CA PHE A 80 7.49 0.34 3.68
C PHE A 80 7.25 -1.15 3.90
N PHE A 81 6.06 -1.53 4.38
CA PHE A 81 5.78 -2.92 4.74
C PHE A 81 5.71 -3.83 3.51
N THR A 82 5.04 -3.41 2.45
CA THR A 82 4.90 -4.21 1.23
C THR A 82 6.24 -4.38 0.50
N THR A 83 7.03 -3.31 0.41
CA THR A 83 8.39 -3.36 -0.17
C THR A 83 9.29 -4.25 0.66
N LEU A 84 9.24 -4.15 2.00
CA LEU A 84 10.00 -5.01 2.90
C LEU A 84 9.65 -6.48 2.67
N ILE A 85 8.36 -6.83 2.61
CA ILE A 85 7.90 -8.19 2.32
C ILE A 85 8.41 -8.65 0.95
N GLY A 86 8.29 -7.82 -0.09
CA GLY A 86 8.80 -8.12 -1.43
C GLY A 86 10.30 -8.40 -1.46
N LEU A 87 11.09 -7.58 -0.75
CA LEU A 87 12.54 -7.77 -0.61
C LEU A 87 12.87 -9.08 0.12
N LEU A 88 12.16 -9.40 1.20
CA LEU A 88 12.37 -10.65 1.94
C LEU A 88 12.07 -11.88 1.08
N ILE A 89 11.00 -11.84 0.28
CA ILE A 89 10.66 -12.90 -0.68
C ILE A 89 11.80 -13.07 -1.68
N ILE A 90 12.22 -12.01 -2.37
CA ILE A 90 13.27 -12.11 -3.40
C ILE A 90 14.60 -12.60 -2.80
N ARG A 91 15.00 -12.06 -1.65
CA ARG A 91 16.23 -12.49 -0.96
C ARG A 91 16.19 -13.98 -0.65
N LYS A 92 15.07 -14.48 -0.12
CA LYS A 92 14.92 -15.91 0.20
C LYS A 92 14.96 -16.78 -1.06
N ILE A 93 14.27 -16.38 -2.13
CA ILE A 93 14.22 -17.13 -3.39
C ILE A 93 15.61 -17.18 -4.06
N ASN A 94 16.32 -16.04 -4.12
CA ASN A 94 17.67 -15.99 -4.70
C ASN A 94 18.66 -16.81 -3.88
N SER A 95 18.56 -16.80 -2.54
CA SER A 95 19.37 -17.66 -1.67
C SER A 95 19.13 -19.14 -2.00
N ILE A 96 17.88 -19.60 -2.09
CA ILE A 96 17.56 -20.99 -2.43
C ILE A 96 18.09 -21.38 -3.81
N SER A 97 18.00 -20.46 -4.78
CA SER A 97 18.49 -20.70 -6.14
C SER A 97 20.02 -20.78 -6.24
N ALA A 98 20.76 -20.18 -5.31
CA ALA A 98 22.23 -20.19 -5.32
C ALA A 98 22.83 -21.50 -4.79
N TYR A 99 22.04 -22.30 -4.07
CA TYR A 99 22.43 -23.62 -3.53
C TYR A 99 21.85 -24.79 -4.35
N LYS A 100 21.25 -24.51 -5.51
CA LYS A 100 20.81 -25.50 -6.49
C LYS A 100 21.80 -25.56 -7.65
#